data_AF-A0A076MKJ9-F1
#
_entry.id   AF-A0A076MKJ9-F1
#
_cell.length_a   1.000
_cell.length_b   1.000
_cell.length_c   1.000
_cell.angle_alpha   90.00
_cell.angle_beta   90.00
_cell.angle_gamma   90.00
#
_symmetry.space_group_name_H-M   'P 1'
#
loop_
_entity.id
_entity.type
_entity.pdbx_description
1 polymer ?
#
loop_
_entity_poly.entity_id
_entity_poly.type
_entity_poly.pdbx_seq_one_letter_code
_entity_poly.pdbx_strand_id
1 'polypeptide(L)'
;MISRRRVSPLDGAMLALAVVSVGLVVYVTFFPHSPETAHRIFVIDTSICGVFLIEFLWRWSRAGWDKRFPLRNWYEILGMIPIAHPALRSFRLLRIVMVIVRLARTADRAFGELFTQRLVERMSRPIVLAIKKPITIAVLDEVVKVIETGNYPENLARSLGENRETLRAIITEKIKDDPQAGRLSRLPFHDEILHSLVDTTMRVMLEVLIDPRTEAFFAHVVRENREQIRQAVVLGLHEEEDEELERDLPARPERSYGD
;
A
#
# COMPACT_ATOMS: atom_id res chain seq x y z
N MET A 1 -6.73 2.63 22.14
CA MET A 1 -7.22 1.55 23.02
C MET A 1 -8.29 0.78 22.26
N ILE A 2 -7.95 -0.37 21.66
CA ILE A 2 -8.84 -1.11 20.74
C ILE A 2 -9.64 -2.12 21.55
N SER A 3 -10.96 -1.91 21.64
CA SER A 3 -11.89 -2.84 22.27
C SER A 3 -11.95 -4.14 21.47
N ARG A 4 -11.30 -5.19 21.98
CA ARG A 4 -11.43 -6.59 21.55
C ARG A 4 -12.86 -7.06 21.84
N ARG A 5 -13.82 -6.82 20.94
CA ARG A 5 -15.12 -7.50 21.02
C ARG A 5 -14.88 -8.99 20.78
N ARG A 6 -15.03 -9.79 21.83
CA ARG A 6 -15.01 -11.25 21.77
C ARG A 6 -16.13 -11.68 20.83
N VAL A 7 -15.84 -12.57 19.90
CA VAL A 7 -16.86 -13.30 19.13
C VAL A 7 -17.79 -13.92 20.15
N SER A 8 -19.07 -13.53 20.15
CA SER A 8 -20.03 -14.13 21.06
C SER A 8 -20.17 -15.61 20.68
N PRO A 9 -20.16 -16.57 21.62
CA PRO A 9 -20.42 -17.99 21.33
C PRO A 9 -21.70 -18.21 20.51
N LEU A 10 -22.67 -17.29 20.64
CA LEU A 10 -23.91 -17.25 19.87
C LEU A 10 -23.66 -16.98 18.38
N ASP A 11 -22.74 -16.09 18.02
CA ASP A 11 -22.47 -15.75 16.61
C ASP A 11 -21.87 -16.94 15.85
N GLY A 12 -20.97 -17.68 16.52
CA GLY A 12 -20.39 -18.92 15.99
C GLY A 12 -21.42 -20.03 15.83
N ALA A 13 -22.31 -20.21 16.81
CA ALA A 13 -23.40 -21.19 16.73
C ALA A 13 -24.36 -20.87 15.57
N MET A 14 -24.69 -19.60 15.36
CA MET A 14 -25.57 -19.17 14.27
C MET A 14 -24.93 -19.31 12.88
N LEU A 15 -23.61 -19.10 12.78
CA LEU A 15 -22.87 -19.37 11.54
C LEU A 15 -22.85 -20.87 11.22
N ALA A 16 -22.60 -21.73 12.22
CA ALA A 16 -22.65 -23.18 12.04
C ALA A 16 -24.04 -23.65 11.58
N LEU A 17 -25.11 -23.12 12.19
CA LEU A 17 -26.48 -23.39 11.77
C LEU A 17 -26.75 -22.94 10.32
N ALA A 18 -26.18 -21.82 9.89
CA ALA A 18 -26.35 -21.32 8.52
C ALA A 18 -25.64 -22.22 7.50
N VAL A 19 -24.41 -22.66 7.81
CA VAL A 19 -23.66 -23.61 6.99
C VAL A 19 -24.39 -24.95 6.88
N VAL A 20 -24.91 -25.47 7.99
CA VAL A 20 -25.72 -26.69 8.01
C VAL A 20 -26.98 -26.53 7.16
N SER A 21 -27.68 -25.39 7.25
CA SER A 21 -28.87 -25.12 6.43
C SER A 21 -28.55 -25.11 4.93
N VAL A 22 -27.46 -24.45 4.52
CA VAL A 22 -27.02 -24.46 3.11
C VAL A 22 -26.65 -25.87 2.65
N GLY A 23 -25.93 -26.63 3.49
CA GLY A 23 -25.54 -28.01 3.18
C GLY A 23 -26.75 -28.93 2.96
N LEU A 24 -27.78 -28.82 3.80
CA LEU A 24 -29.03 -29.59 3.65
C LEU A 24 -29.74 -29.26 2.31
N VAL A 25 -29.73 -27.99 1.91
CA VAL A 25 -30.33 -27.53 0.66
C VAL A 25 -29.58 -28.04 -0.56
N VAL A 26 -28.25 -27.97 -0.53
CA VAL A 26 -27.40 -28.51 -1.59
C VAL A 26 -27.62 -30.03 -1.71
N TYR A 27 -27.66 -30.74 -0.59
CA TYR A 27 -27.90 -32.18 -0.57
C TYR A 27 -29.23 -32.56 -1.24
N VAL A 28 -30.34 -31.92 -0.83
CA VAL A 28 -31.67 -32.16 -1.41
C VAL A 28 -31.74 -31.76 -2.90
N THR A 29 -30.94 -30.80 -3.33
CA THR A 29 -30.97 -30.31 -4.72
C THR A 29 -30.21 -31.22 -5.67
N PHE A 30 -29.06 -31.76 -5.26
CA PHE A 30 -28.15 -32.49 -6.14
C PHE A 30 -28.20 -34.02 -5.98
N PHE A 31 -28.69 -34.55 -4.85
CA PHE A 31 -28.72 -35.99 -4.59
C PHE A 31 -30.15 -36.56 -4.64
N PRO A 32 -30.37 -37.72 -5.30
CA PRO A 32 -31.65 -38.41 -5.25
C PRO A 32 -31.88 -38.95 -3.83
N HIS A 33 -33.08 -38.75 -3.30
CA HIS A 33 -33.39 -39.06 -1.90
C HIS A 33 -34.81 -39.65 -1.77
N SER A 34 -35.01 -40.48 -0.75
CA SER A 34 -36.32 -41.09 -0.47
C SER A 34 -37.31 -40.07 0.12
N PRO A 35 -38.64 -40.30 -0.01
CA PRO A 35 -39.66 -39.43 0.56
C PRO A 35 -39.55 -39.24 2.08
N GLU A 36 -39.13 -40.27 2.81
CA GLU A 36 -38.90 -40.21 4.26
C GLU A 36 -37.71 -39.31 4.62
N THR A 37 -36.64 -39.39 3.82
CA THR A 37 -35.44 -38.54 3.99
C THR A 37 -35.77 -37.07 3.71
N ALA A 38 -36.59 -36.80 2.68
CA ALA A 38 -37.07 -35.45 2.39
C ALA A 38 -37.87 -34.84 3.56
N HIS A 39 -38.72 -35.64 4.21
CA HIS A 39 -39.51 -35.18 5.35
C HIS A 39 -38.62 -34.86 6.57
N ARG A 40 -37.63 -35.71 6.87
CA ARG A 40 -36.67 -35.45 7.95
C ARG A 40 -35.86 -34.18 7.70
N ILE A 41 -35.34 -34.01 6.48
CA ILE A 41 -34.59 -32.80 6.10
C ILE A 41 -35.48 -31.55 6.20
N PHE A 42 -36.75 -31.66 5.81
CA PHE A 42 -37.71 -30.56 5.94
C PHE A 42 -37.93 -30.15 7.41
N VAL A 43 -38.10 -31.10 8.33
CA VAL A 43 -38.27 -30.81 9.76
C VAL A 43 -37.04 -30.11 10.34
N ILE A 44 -35.84 -30.58 9.97
CA ILE A 44 -34.58 -29.99 10.41
C ILE A 44 -34.44 -28.57 9.85
N ASP A 45 -34.68 -28.38 8.55
CA ASP A 45 -34.57 -27.07 7.89
C ASP A 45 -35.56 -26.06 8.47
N THR A 46 -36.80 -26.48 8.71
CA THR A 46 -37.85 -25.66 9.34
C THR A 46 -37.46 -25.25 10.75
N SER A 47 -36.85 -26.16 11.52
CA SER A 47 -36.36 -25.86 12.87
C SER A 47 -35.24 -24.82 12.84
N ILE A 48 -34.29 -24.94 11.92
CA ILE A 48 -33.20 -23.97 11.74
C ILE A 48 -33.74 -22.59 11.29
N CYS A 49 -34.70 -22.57 10.36
CA CYS A 49 -35.39 -21.34 9.96
C CYS A 49 -36.12 -20.68 11.15
N GLY A 50 -36.72 -21.46 12.05
CA GLY A 50 -37.34 -20.96 13.28
C GLY A 50 -36.35 -20.28 14.21
N VAL A 51 -35.15 -20.86 14.40
CA VAL A 51 -34.07 -20.24 15.19
C VAL A 51 -33.65 -18.90 14.59
N PHE A 52 -33.50 -18.82 13.26
CA PHE A 52 -33.19 -17.56 12.58
C PHE A 52 -34.28 -16.52 12.70
N LEU A 53 -35.55 -16.93 12.64
CA LEU A 53 -36.69 -16.05 12.81
C LEU A 53 -36.71 -15.42 14.21
N ILE A 54 -36.52 -16.22 15.25
CA ILE A 54 -36.49 -15.74 16.63
C ILE A 54 -35.36 -14.71 16.83
N GLU A 55 -34.17 -14.98 16.28
CA GLU A 55 -33.06 -14.05 16.34
C GLU A 55 -33.37 -12.72 15.62
N PHE A 56 -33.97 -12.79 14.43
CA PHE A 56 -34.34 -11.60 13.67
C PHE A 56 -35.39 -10.77 14.39
N LEU A 57 -36.40 -11.41 14.97
CA LEU A 57 -37.41 -10.72 15.79
C LEU A 57 -36.78 -10.06 17.01
N TRP A 58 -35.82 -10.73 17.67
CA TRP A 58 -35.09 -10.15 18.79
C TRP A 58 -34.26 -8.93 18.36
N ARG A 59 -33.53 -9.01 17.25
CA ARG A 59 -32.79 -7.87 16.67
C ARG A 59 -33.71 -6.72 16.27
N TRP A 60 -34.85 -7.04 15.67
CA TRP A 60 -35.85 -6.05 15.27
C TRP A 60 -36.48 -5.34 16.47
N SER A 61 -36.78 -6.08 17.55
CA SER A 61 -37.26 -5.49 18.81
C SER A 61 -36.21 -4.57 19.45
N ARG A 62 -34.92 -4.92 19.39
CA ARG A 62 -33.82 -4.08 19.90
C ARG A 62 -33.59 -2.84 19.04
N ALA A 63 -33.95 -2.90 17.77
CA ALA A 63 -33.95 -1.76 16.84
C ALA A 63 -35.21 -0.88 16.97
N GLY A 64 -36.05 -1.10 17.98
CA GLY A 64 -37.23 -0.26 18.24
C GLY A 64 -38.37 -0.48 17.25
N TRP A 65 -38.47 -1.66 16.63
CA TRP A 65 -39.53 -1.99 15.67
C TRP A 65 -39.59 -1.08 14.44
N ASP A 66 -38.43 -0.57 13.99
CA ASP A 66 -38.35 0.25 12.79
C ASP A 66 -38.86 -0.53 11.56
N LYS A 67 -39.84 0.03 10.85
CA LYS A 67 -40.43 -0.56 9.64
C LYS A 67 -39.44 -0.63 8.48
N ARG A 68 -38.36 0.15 8.51
CA ARG A 68 -37.29 0.11 7.49
C ARG A 68 -36.30 -1.03 7.74
N PHE A 69 -36.25 -1.58 8.94
CA PHE A 69 -35.39 -2.71 9.30
C PHE A 69 -35.65 -3.97 8.44
N PRO A 70 -36.89 -4.45 8.26
CA PRO A 70 -37.16 -5.59 7.38
C PRO A 70 -36.91 -5.30 5.90
N LEU A 71 -37.17 -4.07 5.44
CA LEU A 71 -36.91 -3.67 4.06
C LEU A 71 -35.41 -3.65 3.71
N ARG A 72 -34.56 -3.23 4.66
CA ARG A 72 -33.10 -3.26 4.48
C ARG A 72 -32.53 -4.67 4.58
N ASN A 73 -33.08 -5.50 5.46
CA ASN A 73 -32.65 -6.89 5.69
C ASN A 73 -33.55 -7.90 4.97
N TRP A 74 -34.07 -7.55 3.79
CA TRP A 74 -35.03 -8.37 3.06
C TRP A 74 -34.48 -9.76 2.68
N TYR A 75 -33.18 -9.87 2.45
CA TYR A 75 -32.46 -11.14 2.25
C TYR A 75 -32.58 -12.07 3.47
N GLU A 76 -32.60 -11.52 4.69
CA GLU A 76 -32.76 -12.32 5.90
C GLU A 76 -34.17 -12.91 5.97
N ILE A 77 -35.20 -12.13 5.62
CA ILE A 77 -36.60 -12.54 5.61
C ILE A 77 -36.83 -13.64 4.58
N LEU A 78 -36.32 -13.44 3.36
CA LEU A 78 -36.42 -14.47 2.33
C LEU A 78 -35.60 -15.71 2.72
N GLY A 79 -34.43 -15.58 3.36
CA GLY A 79 -33.67 -16.73 3.84
C GLY A 79 -34.37 -17.60 4.89
N MET A 80 -35.46 -17.13 5.51
CA MET A 80 -36.22 -17.84 6.55
C MET A 80 -37.32 -18.75 6.02
N ILE A 81 -37.64 -18.73 4.73
CA ILE A 81 -38.71 -19.58 4.20
C ILE A 81 -38.13 -21.00 4.00
N PRO A 82 -38.75 -22.07 4.53
CA PRO A 82 -38.31 -23.44 4.30
C PRO A 82 -38.44 -23.80 2.81
N ILE A 83 -37.40 -24.40 2.22
CA ILE A 83 -37.37 -24.72 0.77
C ILE A 83 -38.41 -25.79 0.41
N ALA A 84 -38.82 -26.61 1.38
CA ALA A 84 -39.75 -27.71 1.18
C ALA A 84 -41.23 -27.34 1.48
N HIS A 85 -41.61 -26.07 1.29
CA HIS A 85 -43.04 -25.71 1.27
C HIS A 85 -43.72 -26.42 0.07
N PRO A 86 -44.82 -27.20 0.27
CA PRO A 86 -45.43 -28.03 -0.77
C PRO A 86 -45.81 -27.26 -2.06
N ALA A 87 -46.14 -25.97 -1.93
CA ALA A 87 -46.50 -25.09 -3.04
C ALA A 87 -45.33 -24.72 -3.98
N LEU A 88 -44.07 -24.84 -3.54
CA LEU A 88 -42.87 -24.48 -4.32
C LEU A 88 -42.24 -25.70 -5.03
N ARG A 89 -42.83 -26.89 -4.87
CA ARG A 89 -42.31 -28.15 -5.41
C ARG A 89 -42.29 -28.18 -6.95
N SER A 90 -43.19 -27.43 -7.60
CA SER A 90 -43.41 -27.47 -9.05
C SER A 90 -42.52 -26.52 -9.86
N PHE A 91 -41.82 -25.57 -9.24
CA PHE A 91 -41.04 -24.55 -9.95
C PHE A 91 -39.54 -24.66 -9.66
N ARG A 92 -38.80 -25.29 -10.58
CA ARG A 92 -37.34 -25.47 -10.51
C ARG A 92 -36.58 -24.15 -10.29
N LEU A 93 -37.08 -23.05 -10.88
CA LEU A 93 -36.48 -21.72 -10.78
C LEU A 93 -36.57 -21.12 -9.37
N LEU A 94 -37.71 -21.28 -8.69
CA LEU A 94 -37.91 -20.78 -7.32
C LEU A 94 -36.97 -21.47 -6.33
N ARG A 95 -36.69 -22.77 -6.53
CA ARG A 95 -35.70 -23.49 -5.72
C ARG A 95 -34.30 -22.86 -5.84
N ILE A 96 -33.86 -22.59 -7.06
CA ILE A 96 -32.52 -22.00 -7.32
C ILE A 96 -32.42 -20.61 -6.72
N VAL A 97 -33.42 -19.75 -6.93
CA VAL A 97 -33.48 -18.41 -6.33
C VAL A 97 -33.37 -18.49 -4.81
N MET A 98 -34.06 -19.44 -4.20
CA MET A 98 -34.05 -19.63 -2.76
C MET A 98 -32.70 -20.11 -2.21
N VAL A 99 -32.03 -21.02 -2.92
CA VAL A 99 -30.66 -21.43 -2.61
C VAL A 99 -29.71 -20.23 -2.68
N ILE A 100 -29.81 -19.44 -3.75
CA ILE A 100 -28.99 -18.23 -3.95
C ILE A 100 -29.22 -17.25 -2.81
N VAL A 101 -30.46 -17.01 -2.39
CA VAL A 101 -30.77 -16.09 -1.27
C VAL A 101 -30.19 -16.60 0.05
N ARG A 102 -30.27 -17.91 0.34
CA ARG A 102 -29.67 -18.49 1.55
C ARG A 102 -28.14 -18.45 1.51
N LEU A 103 -27.56 -18.65 0.33
CA LEU A 103 -26.12 -18.53 0.13
C LEU A 103 -25.68 -17.07 0.30
N ALA A 104 -26.42 -16.11 -0.27
CA ALA A 104 -26.20 -14.68 -0.10
C ALA A 104 -26.32 -14.25 1.37
N ARG A 105 -27.33 -14.75 2.11
CA ARG A 105 -27.45 -14.51 3.56
C ARG A 105 -26.29 -15.11 4.35
N THR A 106 -25.91 -16.35 4.05
CA THR A 106 -24.79 -17.04 4.74
C THR A 106 -23.48 -16.33 4.44
N ALA A 107 -23.32 -15.88 3.21
CA ALA A 107 -22.26 -14.99 2.79
C ALA A 107 -22.35 -13.68 3.58
N ASP A 108 -23.38 -12.86 3.47
CA ASP A 108 -23.50 -11.60 4.20
C ASP A 108 -23.29 -11.75 5.71
N ARG A 109 -23.72 -12.86 6.32
CA ARG A 109 -23.48 -13.15 7.74
C ARG A 109 -22.03 -13.53 8.03
N ALA A 110 -21.35 -14.24 7.13
CA ALA A 110 -19.92 -14.56 7.23
C ALA A 110 -19.02 -13.36 6.85
N PHE A 111 -19.47 -12.53 5.91
CA PHE A 111 -18.76 -11.40 5.30
C PHE A 111 -19.04 -10.07 6.03
N GLY A 112 -20.11 -9.97 6.83
CA GLY A 112 -20.63 -8.71 7.36
C GLY A 112 -19.72 -7.96 8.33
N GLU A 113 -18.93 -8.62 9.19
CA GLU A 113 -18.16 -7.87 10.21
C GLU A 113 -16.74 -8.41 10.56
N LEU A 114 -16.34 -9.61 10.16
CA LEU A 114 -15.02 -10.18 10.56
C LEU A 114 -14.06 -10.46 9.41
N PHE A 115 -14.56 -10.59 8.18
CA PHE A 115 -13.74 -11.02 7.06
C PHE A 115 -13.21 -9.84 6.25
N THR A 116 -14.02 -8.83 5.96
CA THR A 116 -13.62 -7.73 5.06
C THR A 116 -12.44 -6.93 5.60
N GLN A 117 -12.37 -6.63 6.91
CA GLN A 117 -11.22 -5.87 7.44
C GLN A 117 -9.95 -6.73 7.59
N ARG A 118 -10.06 -7.97 8.09
CA ARG A 118 -8.88 -8.82 8.35
C ARG A 118 -8.38 -9.55 7.10
N LEU A 119 -9.26 -9.95 6.18
CA LEU A 119 -8.85 -10.53 4.91
C LEU A 119 -8.24 -9.45 4.01
N VAL A 120 -8.84 -8.26 3.93
CA VAL A 120 -8.25 -7.15 3.17
C VAL A 120 -6.91 -6.77 3.79
N GLU A 121 -6.77 -6.57 5.11
CA GLU A 121 -5.44 -6.28 5.67
C GLU A 121 -4.43 -7.42 5.47
N ARG A 122 -4.82 -8.69 5.64
CA ARG A 122 -3.88 -9.82 5.57
C ARG A 122 -3.52 -10.22 4.14
N MET A 123 -4.40 -9.99 3.17
CA MET A 123 -4.12 -10.26 1.75
C MET A 123 -3.53 -9.03 1.05
N SER A 124 -3.99 -7.81 1.39
CA SER A 124 -3.46 -6.58 0.79
C SER A 124 -2.05 -6.28 1.24
N ARG A 125 -1.62 -6.60 2.48
CA ARG A 125 -0.24 -6.32 2.91
C ARG A 125 0.82 -7.05 2.06
N PRO A 126 0.78 -8.39 1.87
CA PRO A 126 1.72 -9.09 1.00
C PRO A 126 1.64 -8.62 -0.46
N ILE A 127 0.43 -8.37 -0.97
CA ILE A 127 0.21 -7.90 -2.35
C ILE A 127 0.81 -6.50 -2.52
N VAL A 128 0.55 -5.58 -1.60
CA VAL A 128 1.09 -4.21 -1.64
C VAL A 128 2.61 -4.23 -1.50
N LEU A 129 3.18 -5.01 -0.59
CA LEU A 129 4.65 -5.14 -0.49
C LEU A 129 5.28 -5.74 -1.76
N ALA A 130 4.67 -6.79 -2.31
CA ALA A 130 5.15 -7.43 -3.54
C ALA A 130 5.07 -6.49 -4.76
N ILE A 131 4.13 -5.54 -4.77
CA ILE A 131 3.97 -4.56 -5.83
C ILE A 131 4.83 -3.32 -5.59
N LYS A 132 4.97 -2.86 -4.34
CA LYS A 132 5.67 -1.61 -3.99
C LYS A 132 7.12 -1.64 -4.44
N LYS A 133 7.87 -2.72 -4.15
CA LYS A 133 9.29 -2.81 -4.51
C LYS A 133 9.52 -2.71 -6.03
N PRO A 134 8.86 -3.51 -6.90
CA PRO A 134 8.97 -3.35 -8.35
C PRO A 134 8.56 -1.96 -8.86
N ILE A 135 7.48 -1.37 -8.31
CA ILE A 135 7.05 -0.03 -8.73
C ILE A 135 8.10 1.01 -8.34
N THR A 136 8.62 0.98 -7.12
CA THR A 136 9.65 1.93 -6.68
C THR A 136 10.91 1.84 -7.55
N ILE A 137 11.34 0.64 -7.90
CA ILE A 137 12.47 0.43 -8.82
C ILE A 137 12.15 1.00 -10.20
N ALA A 138 10.98 0.69 -10.76
CA ALA A 138 10.58 1.20 -12.07
C ALA A 138 10.49 2.73 -12.10
N VAL A 139 9.92 3.34 -11.06
CA VAL A 139 9.84 4.81 -10.93
C VAL A 139 11.23 5.43 -10.79
N LEU A 140 12.09 4.83 -9.96
CA LEU A 140 13.48 5.30 -9.82
C LEU A 140 14.23 5.21 -11.14
N ASP A 141 14.08 4.12 -11.89
CA ASP A 141 14.72 3.94 -13.20
C ASP A 141 14.26 5.01 -14.19
N GLU A 142 12.96 5.32 -14.24
CA GLU A 142 12.42 6.40 -15.08
C GLU A 142 12.94 7.78 -14.64
N VAL A 143 12.95 8.08 -13.34
CA VAL A 143 13.47 9.35 -12.81
C VAL A 143 14.95 9.49 -13.15
N VAL A 144 15.76 8.44 -12.94
CA VAL A 144 17.18 8.50 -13.24
C VAL A 144 17.43 8.63 -14.73
N LYS A 145 16.66 7.96 -15.58
CA LYS A 145 16.78 8.13 -17.03
C LYS A 145 16.55 9.58 -17.45
N VAL A 146 15.58 10.26 -16.84
CA VAL A 146 15.37 11.70 -17.04
C VAL A 146 16.61 12.48 -16.59
N ILE A 147 17.19 12.12 -15.43
CA ILE A 147 18.42 12.76 -14.92
C ILE A 147 19.62 12.53 -15.86
N GLU A 148 19.81 11.31 -16.37
CA GLU A 148 20.88 10.95 -17.32
C GLU A 148 20.77 11.76 -18.63
N THR A 149 19.56 12.12 -19.05
CA THR A 149 19.32 12.91 -20.26
C THR A 149 19.27 14.43 -20.03
N GLY A 150 19.38 14.88 -18.78
CA GLY A 150 19.26 16.29 -18.43
C GLY A 150 20.58 17.06 -18.53
N ASN A 151 20.51 18.33 -18.95
CA ASN A 151 21.67 19.24 -19.06
C ASN A 151 22.11 19.82 -17.69
N TYR A 152 22.37 18.98 -16.69
CA TYR A 152 22.71 19.43 -15.34
C TYR A 152 24.01 20.26 -15.27
N PRO A 153 25.12 19.87 -15.92
CA PRO A 153 26.34 20.67 -15.91
C PRO A 153 26.13 22.08 -16.48
N GLU A 154 25.36 22.19 -17.55
CA GLU A 154 25.00 23.48 -18.16
C GLU A 154 24.05 24.30 -17.27
N ASN A 155 23.05 23.66 -16.66
CA ASN A 155 22.16 24.31 -15.69
C ASN A 155 22.93 24.83 -14.48
N LEU A 156 23.93 24.08 -14.01
CA LEU A 156 24.81 24.48 -12.93
C LEU A 156 25.71 25.65 -13.36
N ALA A 157 26.31 25.60 -14.55
CA ALA A 157 27.08 26.70 -15.11
C ALA A 157 26.24 27.99 -15.21
N ARG A 158 25.00 27.88 -15.70
CA ARG A 158 24.05 28.99 -15.77
C ARG A 158 23.77 29.60 -14.39
N SER A 159 23.45 28.75 -13.42
CA SER A 159 23.14 29.18 -12.05
C SER A 159 24.35 29.84 -11.36
N LEU A 160 25.56 29.29 -11.55
CA LEU A 160 26.80 29.85 -11.05
C LEU A 160 27.15 31.18 -11.73
N GLY A 161 26.86 31.31 -13.03
CA GLY A 161 27.01 32.56 -13.78
C GLY A 161 26.05 33.65 -13.33
N GLU A 162 24.78 33.31 -13.12
CA GLU A 162 23.74 34.23 -12.61
C GLU A 162 24.04 34.74 -11.19
N ASN A 163 24.69 33.90 -10.36
CA ASN A 163 25.02 34.22 -8.97
C ASN A 163 26.50 34.58 -8.77
N ARG A 164 27.21 34.97 -9.83
CA ARG A 164 28.67 35.19 -9.81
C ARG A 164 29.13 36.20 -8.76
N GLU A 165 28.41 37.32 -8.60
CA GLU A 165 28.77 38.35 -7.62
C GLU A 165 28.60 37.87 -6.18
N THR A 166 27.52 37.14 -5.90
CA THR A 166 27.28 36.52 -4.59
C THR A 166 28.37 35.50 -4.26
N LEU A 167 28.70 34.62 -5.20
CA LEU A 167 29.75 33.62 -5.02
C LEU A 167 31.13 34.26 -4.84
N ARG A 168 31.43 35.32 -5.59
CA ARG A 168 32.67 36.10 -5.43
C ARG A 168 32.78 36.66 -4.02
N ALA A 169 31.71 37.24 -3.48
CA ALA A 169 31.71 37.77 -2.12
C ALA A 169 31.97 36.66 -1.09
N ILE A 170 31.26 35.53 -1.19
CA ILE A 170 31.42 34.38 -0.31
C ILE A 170 32.84 33.81 -0.38
N ILE A 171 33.37 33.59 -1.58
CA ILE A 171 34.72 33.02 -1.78
C ILE A 171 35.78 33.97 -1.23
N THR A 172 35.64 35.28 -1.47
CA THR A 172 36.58 36.29 -0.96
C THR A 172 36.57 36.34 0.57
N GLU A 173 35.39 36.30 1.20
CA GLU A 173 35.24 36.22 2.65
C GLU A 173 35.91 34.95 3.20
N LYS A 174 35.60 33.78 2.63
CA LYS A 174 36.16 32.50 3.08
C LYS A 174 37.67 32.40 2.91
N ILE A 175 38.24 32.97 1.83
CA ILE A 175 39.69 33.00 1.65
C ILE A 175 40.35 33.96 2.65
N LYS A 176 39.72 35.09 2.97
CA LYS A 176 40.26 36.03 3.99
C LYS A 176 40.28 35.42 5.39
N ASP A 177 39.28 34.59 5.70
CA ASP A 177 39.15 33.89 6.98
C ASP A 177 40.01 32.62 7.07
N ASP A 178 40.59 32.16 5.95
CA ASP A 178 41.38 30.92 5.92
C ASP A 178 42.74 31.10 6.65
N PRO A 179 43.04 30.28 7.69
CA PRO A 179 44.27 30.40 8.47
C PRO A 179 45.56 30.19 7.66
N GLN A 180 45.51 29.40 6.59
CA GLN A 180 46.64 29.16 5.69
C GLN A 180 46.80 30.30 4.68
N ALA A 181 45.70 30.93 4.25
CA ALA A 181 45.72 32.10 3.38
C ALA A 181 46.13 33.39 4.11
N GLY A 182 46.04 33.45 5.45
CA GLY A 182 46.40 34.62 6.26
C GLY A 182 47.86 35.09 6.16
N ARG A 183 48.77 34.33 5.57
CA ARG A 183 50.13 34.82 5.22
C ARG A 183 50.14 35.65 3.93
N LEU A 184 49.18 35.43 3.04
CA LEU A 184 49.07 36.09 1.74
C LEU A 184 48.56 37.54 1.86
N SER A 185 47.76 37.84 2.90
CA SER A 185 47.25 39.18 3.20
C SER A 185 48.33 40.20 3.58
N ARG A 186 49.57 39.75 3.84
CA ARG A 186 50.72 40.62 4.14
C ARG A 186 51.40 41.18 2.89
N LEU A 187 51.06 40.67 1.70
CA LEU A 187 51.64 41.14 0.45
C LEU A 187 50.92 42.41 -0.05
N PRO A 188 51.65 43.34 -0.69
CA PRO A 188 51.02 44.46 -1.38
C PRO A 188 50.13 43.93 -2.52
N PHE A 189 49.03 44.62 -2.81
CA PHE A 189 48.06 44.26 -3.87
C PHE A 189 47.33 42.91 -3.71
N HIS A 190 47.31 42.32 -2.50
CA HIS A 190 46.68 41.01 -2.28
C HIS A 190 45.20 40.98 -2.66
N ASP A 191 44.45 42.05 -2.40
CA ASP A 191 43.01 42.14 -2.75
C ASP A 191 42.80 42.13 -4.27
N GLU A 192 43.63 42.83 -5.05
CA GLU A 192 43.54 42.86 -6.52
C GLU A 192 43.89 41.50 -7.12
N ILE A 193 44.94 40.85 -6.61
CA ILE A 193 45.35 39.52 -7.03
C ILE A 193 44.27 38.49 -6.69
N LEU A 194 43.71 38.55 -5.48
CA LEU A 194 42.63 37.67 -5.04
C LEU A 194 41.40 37.82 -5.92
N HIS A 195 40.98 39.07 -6.19
CA HIS A 195 39.86 39.35 -7.06
C HIS A 195 40.07 38.81 -8.49
N SER A 196 41.25 39.04 -9.08
CA SER A 196 41.58 38.54 -10.41
C SER A 196 41.66 37.02 -10.46
N LEU A 197 42.22 36.37 -9.42
CA LEU A 197 42.25 34.92 -9.30
C LEU A 197 40.85 34.33 -9.19
N VAL A 198 40.00 34.84 -8.29
CA VAL A 198 38.62 34.38 -8.14
C VAL A 198 37.86 34.55 -9.45
N ASP A 199 37.99 35.70 -10.11
CA ASP A 199 37.36 35.97 -11.41
C ASP A 199 37.81 34.98 -12.49
N THR A 200 39.10 34.62 -12.50
CA THR A 200 39.71 33.69 -13.45
C THR A 200 39.25 32.25 -13.17
N THR A 201 39.33 31.82 -11.90
CA THR A 201 38.90 30.49 -11.47
C THR A 201 37.42 30.27 -11.76
N MET A 202 36.56 31.24 -11.44
CA MET A 202 35.13 31.16 -11.77
C MET A 202 34.90 30.99 -13.26
N ARG A 203 35.61 31.76 -14.10
CA ARG A 203 35.50 31.62 -15.57
C ARG A 203 35.92 30.23 -16.04
N VAL A 204 37.08 29.75 -15.59
CA VAL A 204 37.58 28.42 -15.94
C VAL A 204 36.63 27.32 -15.45
N MET A 205 36.06 27.44 -14.25
CA MET A 205 35.06 26.48 -13.75
C MET A 205 33.80 26.46 -14.61
N LEU A 206 33.30 27.62 -15.04
CA LEU A 206 32.17 27.69 -15.96
C LEU A 206 32.48 27.04 -17.31
N GLU A 207 33.68 27.27 -17.85
CA GLU A 207 34.17 26.63 -19.09
C GLU A 207 34.28 25.10 -18.94
N VAL A 208 34.75 24.61 -17.79
CA VAL A 208 34.80 23.17 -17.50
C VAL A 208 33.41 22.56 -17.40
N LEU A 209 32.44 23.25 -16.79
CA LEU A 209 31.08 22.73 -16.64
C LEU A 209 30.33 22.57 -17.97
N ILE A 210 30.66 23.37 -18.98
CA ILE A 210 30.08 23.27 -20.34
C ILE A 210 30.91 22.34 -21.26
N ASP A 211 32.01 21.78 -20.79
CA ASP A 211 32.84 20.86 -21.57
C ASP A 211 32.11 19.51 -21.77
N PRO A 212 32.05 18.97 -22.99
CA PRO A 212 31.41 17.67 -23.28
C PRO A 212 31.94 16.50 -22.44
N ARG A 213 33.18 16.56 -21.97
CA ARG A 213 33.76 15.54 -21.10
C ARG A 213 33.15 15.57 -19.70
N THR A 214 32.79 16.76 -19.21
CA THR A 214 32.10 16.94 -17.93
C THR A 214 30.68 16.41 -18.00
N GLU A 215 30.00 16.55 -19.15
CA GLU A 215 28.70 15.92 -19.41
C GLU A 215 28.79 14.39 -19.34
N ALA A 216 29.77 13.80 -20.02
CA ALA A 216 29.99 12.36 -19.97
C ALA A 216 30.34 11.86 -18.56
N PHE A 217 31.16 12.61 -17.81
CA PHE A 217 31.46 12.31 -16.41
C PHE A 217 30.21 12.37 -15.53
N PHE A 218 29.38 13.41 -15.67
CA PHE A 218 28.14 13.54 -14.90
C PHE A 218 27.18 12.39 -15.17
N ALA A 219 27.01 12.01 -16.44
CA ALA A 219 26.19 10.85 -16.82
C ALA A 219 26.71 9.54 -16.21
N HIS A 220 28.04 9.38 -16.09
CA HIS A 220 28.63 8.23 -15.40
C HIS A 220 28.28 8.24 -13.90
N VAL A 221 28.48 9.36 -13.22
CA VAL A 221 28.17 9.50 -11.78
C VAL A 221 26.69 9.23 -11.51
N VAL A 222 25.78 9.75 -12.32
CA VAL A 222 24.33 9.50 -12.19
C VAL A 222 24.01 8.02 -12.35
N ARG A 223 24.63 7.34 -13.32
CA ARG A 223 24.45 5.91 -13.56
C ARG A 223 24.93 5.05 -12.40
N GLU A 224 26.08 5.40 -11.83
CA GLU A 224 26.65 4.71 -10.68
C GLU A 224 25.76 4.88 -9.43
N ASN A 225 25.30 6.11 -9.18
CA ASN A 225 24.34 6.40 -8.11
C ASN A 225 23.01 5.64 -8.30
N ARG A 226 22.53 5.49 -9.54
CA ARG A 226 21.33 4.67 -9.83
C ARG A 226 21.48 3.26 -9.28
N GLU A 227 22.60 2.62 -9.60
CA GLU A 227 22.84 1.22 -9.24
C GLU A 227 22.91 1.07 -7.72
N GLN A 228 23.56 2.01 -7.04
CA GLN A 228 23.60 2.06 -5.57
C GLN A 228 22.19 2.22 -4.96
N ILE A 229 21.39 3.19 -5.42
CA ILE A 229 20.03 3.42 -4.90
C ILE A 229 19.15 2.21 -5.20
N ARG A 230 19.25 1.62 -6.40
CA ARG A 230 18.51 0.42 -6.78
C ARG A 230 18.82 -0.75 -5.85
N GLN A 231 20.10 -0.99 -5.56
CA GLN A 231 20.52 -2.04 -4.63
C GLN A 231 19.98 -1.79 -3.22
N ALA A 232 20.05 -0.56 -2.72
CA ALA A 232 19.48 -0.19 -1.42
C ALA A 232 17.95 -0.43 -1.35
N VAL A 233 17.22 -0.13 -2.42
CA VAL A 233 15.76 -0.39 -2.50
C VAL A 233 15.46 -1.89 -2.53
N VAL A 234 16.23 -2.68 -3.27
CA VAL A 234 16.08 -4.14 -3.33
C VAL A 234 16.31 -4.77 -1.95
N LEU A 235 17.38 -4.36 -1.27
CA LEU A 235 17.76 -4.81 0.07
C LEU A 235 16.79 -4.33 1.16
N GLY A 236 15.94 -3.34 0.88
CA GLY A 236 14.96 -2.84 1.85
C GLY A 236 15.54 -1.85 2.87
N LEU A 237 16.78 -1.39 2.66
CA LEU A 237 17.51 -0.44 3.53
C LEU A 237 16.87 0.96 3.62
N HIS A 238 15.81 1.21 2.84
CA HIS A 238 15.01 2.43 2.94
C HIS A 238 13.85 2.33 3.95
N GLU A 239 13.56 1.12 4.46
CA GLU A 239 12.46 0.85 5.40
C GLU A 239 12.96 0.46 6.80
N GLU A 240 14.06 -0.29 6.89
CA GLU A 240 14.68 -0.74 8.15
C GLU A 240 16.21 -0.58 8.06
N GLU A 241 16.83 -0.10 9.14
CA GLU A 241 18.29 0.00 9.28
C GLU A 241 18.84 -1.39 9.63
N ASP A 242 19.56 -2.00 8.69
CA ASP A 242 20.17 -3.32 8.86
C ASP A 242 21.66 -3.23 8.47
N GLU A 243 22.52 -3.08 9.47
CA GLU A 243 23.98 -2.95 9.32
C GLU A 243 24.61 -4.14 8.58
N GLU A 244 23.98 -5.31 8.60
CA GLU A 244 24.47 -6.51 7.93
C GLU A 244 24.20 -6.44 6.42
N LEU A 245 23.03 -5.92 6.02
CA LEU A 245 22.65 -5.67 4.63
C LEU A 245 23.36 -4.45 4.03
N GLU A 246 23.74 -3.46 4.83
CA GLU A 246 24.52 -2.29 4.36
C GLU A 246 25.94 -2.64 3.92
N ARG A 247 26.52 -3.74 4.42
CA ARG A 247 27.86 -4.22 4.01
C ARG A 247 27.91 -4.69 2.56
N ASP A 248 26.77 -5.07 2.00
CA ASP A 248 26.66 -5.55 0.62
C ASP A 248 26.55 -4.41 -0.40
N LEU A 249 26.44 -3.15 0.07
CA LEU A 249 26.47 -1.98 -0.81
C LEU A 249 27.91 -1.67 -1.28
N PRO A 250 28.12 -1.38 -2.57
CA PRO A 250 29.44 -1.05 -3.12
C PRO A 250 30.03 0.26 -2.57
N ALA A 251 29.19 1.15 -2.03
CA ALA A 251 29.58 2.32 -1.27
C ALA A 251 28.64 2.48 -0.06
N ARG A 252 29.22 2.76 1.13
CA ARG A 252 28.41 3.00 2.33
C ARG A 252 27.62 4.30 2.19
N PRO A 253 26.32 4.32 2.54
CA PRO A 253 25.55 5.55 2.52
C PRO A 253 26.16 6.58 3.48
N GLU A 254 26.20 7.86 3.05
CA GLU A 254 26.81 8.99 3.77
C GLU A 254 26.25 9.26 5.18
N ARG A 255 25.19 8.57 5.59
CA ARG A 255 24.56 8.71 6.91
C ARG A 255 25.44 8.28 8.08
N SER A 256 26.52 7.52 7.82
CA SER A 256 27.47 7.05 8.83
C SER A 256 28.48 8.11 9.33
N TYR A 257 28.45 9.35 8.84
CA TYR A 257 29.39 10.41 9.26
C TYR A 257 28.85 11.38 10.32
N GLY A 258 27.73 11.04 10.96
CA GLY A 258 27.09 11.87 11.99
C GLY A 258 26.94 11.15 13.32
N ASP A 259 28.05 10.81 13.97
CA ASP A 259 28.17 10.59 15.42
C ASP A 259 29.40 11.35 15.95
#